data_AF-A0A6N7GSZ5-F1
#
_entry.id   AF-A0A6N7GSZ5-F1
#
_cell.length_a   1.000
_cell.length_b   1.000
_cell.length_c   1.000
_cell.angle_alpha   90.00
_cell.angle_beta   90.00
_cell.angle_gamma   90.00
#
_symmetry.space_group_name_H-M   'P 1'
#
loop_
_entity.id
_entity.type
_entity.pdbx_description
1 polymer ?
#
loop_
_entity_poly.entity_id
_entity_poly.type
_entity_poly.pdbx_seq_one_letter_code
_entity_poly.pdbx_strand_id
1 'polypeptide(L)'
;SFNPAMRIGRQLAEVAEVHAGARRRVALARAVQRLWDVHIPAPARRASQFPHELSGGMRQRAMIGMGLMGTPKLLVADEPTTALDVTVQREVLRLVREVQRGSSLAVLLISHDVAVVSQLCQRVLVMYAGRIVEDLPTADLTTAAHPYTRALIAAVPSMLADRGRPLATIPGQPPEPASRPSGCAFAPRCPFADEHCGEAAPPLVDLAPGHRAACWHPQLARPLAAARGS
;
A
#
# COMPACT_ATOMS: atom_id res chain seq x y z
N SER A 1 14.02 5.37 -6.29
CA SER A 1 14.95 5.90 -5.27
C SER A 1 15.71 7.07 -5.88
N PHE A 2 16.32 7.93 -5.04
CA PHE A 2 17.19 9.01 -5.52
C PHE A 2 18.60 8.52 -5.82
N ASN A 3 19.24 9.08 -6.85
CA ASN A 3 20.67 8.97 -7.08
C ASN A 3 21.44 9.78 -6.00
N PRO A 4 22.31 9.15 -5.18
CA PRO A 4 23.00 9.82 -4.08
C PRO A 4 24.00 10.89 -4.54
N ALA A 5 24.50 10.80 -5.77
CA ALA A 5 25.48 11.74 -6.35
C ALA A 5 24.82 12.96 -7.02
N MET A 6 23.50 13.05 -7.02
CA MET A 6 22.76 14.15 -7.65
C MET A 6 21.96 14.94 -6.63
N ARG A 7 21.89 16.26 -6.81
CA ARG A 7 21.05 17.13 -5.96
C ARG A 7 19.56 16.84 -6.20
N ILE A 8 18.76 16.96 -5.14
CA ILE A 8 17.32 16.68 -5.15
C ILE A 8 16.60 17.47 -6.26
N GLY A 9 16.82 18.79 -6.32
CA GLY A 9 16.17 19.65 -7.30
C GLY A 9 16.50 19.28 -8.75
N ARG A 10 17.71 18.77 -9.01
CA ARG A 10 18.11 18.34 -10.36
C ARG A 10 17.34 17.09 -10.79
N GLN A 11 17.24 16.11 -9.89
CA GLN A 11 16.54 14.86 -10.17
C GLN A 11 15.04 15.09 -10.36
N LEU A 12 14.42 15.98 -9.59
CA LEU A 12 13.02 16.36 -9.80
C LEU A 12 12.84 17.08 -11.16
N ALA A 13 13.70 18.05 -11.46
CA ALA A 13 13.61 18.83 -12.69
C ALA A 13 13.76 17.97 -13.96
N GLU A 14 14.59 16.94 -13.92
CA GLU A 14 14.81 16.01 -15.03
C GLU A 14 13.50 15.40 -15.55
N VAL A 15 12.57 15.05 -14.67
CA VAL A 15 11.25 14.53 -15.06
C VAL A 15 10.50 15.51 -15.97
N ALA A 16 10.51 16.80 -15.63
CA ALA A 16 9.83 17.84 -16.43
C ALA A 16 10.60 18.18 -17.72
N GLU A 17 11.92 18.07 -17.71
CA GLU A 17 12.75 18.28 -18.91
C GLU A 17 12.47 17.17 -19.94
N VAL A 18 12.49 15.91 -19.51
CA VAL A 18 12.34 14.75 -20.38
C VAL A 18 10.91 14.56 -20.87
N HIS A 19 9.91 14.63 -19.97
CA HIS A 19 8.54 14.26 -20.32
C HIS A 19 7.66 15.44 -20.73
N ALA A 20 8.07 16.68 -20.47
CA ALA A 20 7.30 17.88 -20.80
C ALA A 20 8.09 18.92 -21.62
N GLY A 21 9.32 18.61 -22.04
CA GLY A 21 10.16 19.52 -22.84
C GLY A 21 10.46 20.85 -22.13
N ALA A 22 10.36 20.90 -20.81
CA ALA A 22 10.53 22.13 -20.06
C ALA A 22 11.98 22.61 -20.13
N ARG A 23 12.19 23.90 -20.35
CA ARG A 23 13.54 24.50 -20.23
C ARG A 23 14.05 24.34 -18.81
N ARG A 24 15.35 24.07 -18.65
CA ARG A 24 16.01 23.80 -17.35
C ARG A 24 15.62 24.76 -16.22
N ARG A 25 15.58 26.08 -16.50
CA ARG A 25 15.20 27.09 -15.50
C ARG A 25 13.76 26.91 -15.01
N VAL A 26 12.84 26.62 -15.93
CA VAL A 26 11.42 26.37 -15.63
C VAL A 26 11.27 25.05 -14.87
N ALA A 27 11.99 24.00 -15.28
CA ALA A 27 11.98 22.71 -14.62
C ALA A 27 12.49 22.77 -13.17
N LEU A 28 13.57 23.53 -12.92
CA LEU A 28 14.08 23.76 -11.56
C LEU A 28 13.10 24.58 -10.70
N ALA A 29 12.47 25.61 -11.25
CA ALA A 29 11.44 26.36 -10.54
C ALA A 29 10.25 25.45 -10.17
N ARG A 30 9.81 24.60 -11.10
CA ARG A 30 8.77 23.59 -10.85
C ARG A 30 9.20 22.57 -9.81
N ALA A 31 10.46 22.14 -9.79
CA ALA A 31 10.99 21.24 -8.77
C ALA A 31 10.93 21.88 -7.37
N VAL A 32 11.30 23.16 -7.23
CA VAL A 32 11.18 23.90 -5.96
C VAL A 32 9.71 24.02 -5.54
N GLN A 33 8.82 24.34 -6.47
CA GLN A 33 7.38 24.38 -6.19
C GLN A 33 6.85 23.00 -5.75
N ARG A 34 7.27 21.92 -6.39
CA ARG A 34 6.84 20.56 -5.99
C ARG A 34 7.38 20.15 -4.63
N LEU A 35 8.58 20.57 -4.26
CA LEU A 35 9.09 20.40 -2.90
C LEU A 35 8.24 21.19 -1.89
N TRP A 36 7.76 22.39 -2.25
CA TRP A 36 6.81 23.14 -1.43
C TRP A 36 5.48 22.38 -1.26
N ASP A 37 4.90 21.91 -2.37
CA ASP A 37 3.61 21.20 -2.38
C ASP A 37 3.64 19.92 -1.53
N VAL A 38 4.80 19.28 -1.42
CA VAL A 38 5.01 18.09 -0.56
C VAL A 38 5.58 18.42 0.82
N HIS A 39 5.34 19.65 1.29
CA HIS A 39 5.65 20.11 2.64
C HIS A 39 7.13 19.91 3.04
N ILE A 40 8.05 20.17 2.10
CA ILE A 40 9.49 20.23 2.39
C ILE A 40 9.83 21.64 2.89
N PRO A 41 10.35 21.78 4.12
CA PRO A 41 10.70 23.09 4.64
C PRO A 41 11.90 23.67 3.90
N ALA A 42 11.89 24.98 3.65
CA ALA A 42 12.91 25.70 2.90
C ALA A 42 13.23 25.02 1.54
N PRO A 43 12.23 24.84 0.64
CA PRO A 43 12.36 23.97 -0.53
C PRO A 43 13.47 24.42 -1.50
N ALA A 44 13.71 25.73 -1.65
CA ALA A 44 14.82 26.23 -2.45
C ALA A 44 16.19 25.76 -1.93
N ARG A 45 16.38 25.80 -0.60
CA ARG A 45 17.58 25.27 0.04
C ARG A 45 17.66 23.75 -0.15
N ARG A 46 16.58 23.01 0.14
CA ARG A 46 16.55 21.54 0.02
C ARG A 46 16.75 21.05 -1.42
N ALA A 47 16.32 21.82 -2.41
CA ALA A 47 16.57 21.52 -3.82
C ALA A 47 18.07 21.50 -4.16
N SER A 48 18.89 22.27 -3.45
CA SER A 48 20.34 22.31 -3.63
C SER A 48 21.12 21.22 -2.88
N GLN A 49 20.44 20.43 -2.06
CA GLN A 49 21.06 19.37 -1.24
C GLN A 49 21.04 18.01 -1.93
N PHE A 50 21.93 17.13 -1.47
CA PHE A 50 22.00 15.72 -1.82
C PHE A 50 21.05 14.88 -0.94
N PRO A 51 20.64 13.67 -1.37
CA PRO A 51 19.71 12.83 -0.62
C PRO A 51 20.16 12.48 0.81
N HIS A 52 21.46 12.35 1.06
CA HIS A 52 21.99 12.02 2.39
C HIS A 52 21.86 13.19 3.38
N GLU A 53 21.61 14.41 2.91
CA GLU A 53 21.40 15.59 3.76
C GLU A 53 19.93 15.80 4.17
N LEU A 54 19.01 14.96 3.67
CA LEU A 54 17.58 14.98 4.00
C LEU A 54 17.26 13.88 5.03
N SER A 55 16.32 14.17 5.94
CA SER A 55 15.75 13.12 6.80
C SER A 55 15.01 12.06 5.96
N GLY A 56 14.78 10.88 6.52
CA GLY A 56 14.03 9.81 5.85
C GLY A 56 12.66 10.29 5.36
N GLY A 57 11.89 10.97 6.22
CA GLY A 57 10.61 11.57 5.86
C GLY A 57 10.71 12.64 4.76
N MET A 58 11.73 13.50 4.81
CA MET A 58 11.96 14.50 3.75
C MET A 58 12.29 13.84 2.41
N ARG A 59 13.12 12.78 2.41
CA ARG A 59 13.40 12.01 1.20
C ARG A 59 12.13 11.38 0.65
N GLN A 60 11.30 10.77 1.49
CA GLN A 60 10.06 10.14 1.05
C GLN A 60 9.10 11.16 0.42
N ARG A 61 8.87 12.30 1.08
CA ARG A 61 8.02 13.37 0.54
C ARG A 61 8.60 13.96 -0.75
N ALA A 62 9.91 14.11 -0.85
CA ALA A 62 10.55 14.56 -2.09
C ALA A 62 10.41 13.52 -3.22
N MET A 63 10.42 12.21 -2.94
CA MET A 63 10.13 11.17 -3.94
C MET A 63 8.68 11.22 -4.42
N ILE A 64 7.72 11.47 -3.52
CA ILE A 64 6.32 11.72 -3.90
C ILE A 64 6.26 12.95 -4.82
N GLY A 65 6.93 14.04 -4.44
CA GLY A 65 7.00 15.26 -5.26
C GLY A 65 7.58 15.00 -6.65
N MET A 66 8.61 14.15 -6.74
CA MET A 66 9.17 13.69 -8.02
C MET A 66 8.13 12.93 -8.86
N GLY A 67 7.39 11.98 -8.28
CA GLY A 67 6.32 11.27 -8.98
C GLY A 67 5.20 12.19 -9.50
N LEU A 68 4.97 13.31 -8.81
CA LEU A 68 3.98 14.32 -9.18
C LEU A 68 4.49 15.38 -10.17
N MET A 69 5.79 15.36 -10.50
CA MET A 69 6.38 16.31 -11.46
C MET A 69 5.67 16.23 -12.82
N GLY A 70 5.25 15.04 -13.26
CA GLY A 70 4.58 14.81 -14.55
C GLY A 70 3.07 15.08 -14.58
N THR A 71 2.47 15.59 -13.48
CA THR A 71 0.99 15.70 -13.35
C THR A 71 0.27 14.41 -13.75
N PRO A 72 0.62 13.27 -13.12
CA PRO A 72 0.10 11.97 -13.53
C PRO A 72 -1.38 11.82 -13.21
N LYS A 73 -2.05 10.90 -13.92
CA LYS A 73 -3.41 10.43 -13.57
C LYS A 73 -3.41 9.25 -12.60
N LEU A 74 -2.25 8.60 -12.41
CA LEU A 74 -2.06 7.46 -11.51
C LEU A 74 -0.72 7.60 -10.77
N LEU A 75 -0.76 7.47 -9.45
CA LEU A 75 0.40 7.31 -8.58
C LEU A 75 0.46 5.87 -8.07
N VAL A 76 1.54 5.16 -8.39
CA VAL A 76 1.83 3.84 -7.81
C VAL A 76 2.79 4.04 -6.64
N ALA A 77 2.33 3.71 -5.44
CA ALA A 77 3.08 3.86 -4.20
C ALA A 77 3.40 2.48 -3.64
N ASP A 78 4.61 2.00 -3.95
CA ASP A 78 5.10 0.70 -3.51
C ASP A 78 5.80 0.83 -2.15
N GLU A 79 5.15 0.29 -1.11
CA GLU A 79 5.61 0.33 0.27
C GLU A 79 6.09 1.73 0.73
N PRO A 80 5.29 2.79 0.53
CA PRO A 80 5.74 4.18 0.61
C PRO A 80 6.03 4.64 2.05
N THR A 81 5.81 3.81 3.04
CA THR A 81 6.00 4.12 4.46
C THR A 81 6.97 3.17 5.14
N THR A 82 7.54 2.21 4.40
CA THR A 82 8.52 1.26 4.96
C THR A 82 9.75 2.00 5.47
N ALA A 83 10.25 1.56 6.63
CA ALA A 83 11.39 2.13 7.34
C ALA A 83 11.20 3.59 7.81
N LEU A 84 9.96 4.06 7.95
CA LEU A 84 9.63 5.34 8.60
C LEU A 84 9.04 5.08 10.00
N ASP A 85 9.28 5.99 10.93
CA ASP A 85 8.57 5.97 12.21
C ASP A 85 7.08 6.28 12.03
N VAL A 86 6.27 5.90 13.03
CA VAL A 86 4.79 6.01 12.98
C VAL A 86 4.33 7.46 12.73
N THR A 87 5.05 8.46 13.24
CA THR A 87 4.70 9.87 13.06
C THR A 87 4.93 10.30 11.61
N VAL A 88 6.12 10.02 11.07
CA VAL A 88 6.46 10.34 9.68
C VAL A 88 5.58 9.57 8.68
N GLN A 89 5.28 8.31 8.96
CA GLN A 89 4.32 7.52 8.17
C GLN A 89 2.97 8.23 8.06
N ARG A 90 2.41 8.71 9.18
CA ARG A 90 1.13 9.45 9.17
C ARG A 90 1.20 10.72 8.34
N GLU A 91 2.30 11.47 8.42
CA GLU A 91 2.51 12.67 7.60
C GLU A 91 2.53 12.34 6.10
N VAL A 92 3.24 11.28 5.72
CA VAL A 92 3.33 10.82 4.32
C VAL A 92 1.96 10.38 3.79
N LEU A 93 1.22 9.57 4.55
CA LEU A 93 -0.12 9.13 4.15
C LEU A 93 -1.11 10.30 4.06
N ARG A 94 -1.02 11.27 4.97
CA ARG A 94 -1.83 12.49 4.90
C ARG A 94 -1.54 13.28 3.63
N LEU A 95 -0.26 13.47 3.29
CA LEU A 95 0.15 14.14 2.05
C LEU A 95 -0.42 13.44 0.81
N VAL A 96 -0.35 12.10 0.74
CA VAL A 96 -0.91 11.35 -0.40
C VAL A 96 -2.41 11.59 -0.53
N ARG A 97 -3.16 11.64 0.58
CA ARG A 97 -4.60 11.99 0.57
C ARG A 97 -4.85 13.41 0.09
N GLU A 98 -4.06 14.37 0.58
CA GLU A 98 -4.20 15.78 0.20
C GLU A 98 -3.99 15.96 -1.31
N VAL A 99 -2.94 15.33 -1.86
CA VAL A 99 -2.67 15.34 -3.30
C VAL A 99 -3.79 14.66 -4.09
N GLN A 100 -4.27 13.51 -3.63
CA GLN A 100 -5.36 12.78 -4.28
C GLN A 100 -6.66 13.59 -4.31
N ARG A 101 -7.02 14.31 -3.23
CA ARG A 101 -8.25 15.10 -3.16
C ARG A 101 -8.19 16.37 -3.99
N GLY A 102 -7.00 16.96 -4.15
CA GLY A 102 -6.80 18.18 -4.91
C GLY A 102 -6.66 17.97 -6.44
N SER A 103 -6.72 16.73 -6.92
CA SER A 103 -6.45 16.40 -8.33
C SER A 103 -7.26 15.21 -8.83
N SER A 104 -7.32 15.00 -10.14
CA SER A 104 -7.90 13.78 -10.75
C SER A 104 -6.89 12.62 -10.72
N LEU A 105 -6.24 12.39 -9.57
CA LEU A 105 -5.19 11.39 -9.38
C LEU A 105 -5.76 10.12 -8.76
N ALA A 106 -5.62 8.98 -9.44
CA ALA A 106 -5.78 7.68 -8.81
C ALA A 106 -4.52 7.29 -8.03
N VAL A 107 -4.69 6.58 -6.91
CA VAL A 107 -3.58 6.06 -6.11
C VAL A 107 -3.70 4.54 -6.02
N LEU A 108 -2.66 3.83 -6.47
CA LEU A 108 -2.47 2.42 -6.20
C LEU A 108 -1.43 2.29 -5.10
N LEU A 109 -1.88 1.88 -3.91
CA LEU A 109 -1.02 1.63 -2.76
C LEU A 109 -0.73 0.14 -2.65
N ILE A 110 0.56 -0.21 -2.58
CA ILE A 110 1.01 -1.57 -2.28
C ILE A 110 1.58 -1.52 -0.86
N SER A 111 1.00 -2.30 0.05
CA SER A 111 1.51 -2.42 1.41
C SER A 111 1.13 -3.77 2.04
N HIS A 112 2.01 -4.26 2.89
CA HIS A 112 1.74 -5.37 3.81
C HIS A 112 0.98 -4.95 5.09
N ASP A 113 0.85 -3.64 5.37
CA ASP A 113 0.15 -3.12 6.54
C ASP A 113 -1.32 -2.82 6.22
N VAL A 114 -2.22 -3.70 6.68
CA VAL A 114 -3.67 -3.56 6.52
C VAL A 114 -4.20 -2.29 7.19
N ALA A 115 -3.58 -1.82 8.28
CA ALA A 115 -3.99 -0.59 8.95
C ALA A 115 -3.66 0.66 8.12
N VAL A 116 -2.59 0.62 7.32
CA VAL A 116 -2.27 1.69 6.36
C VAL A 116 -3.26 1.68 5.20
N VAL A 117 -3.50 0.49 4.63
CA VAL A 117 -4.46 0.31 3.53
C VAL A 117 -5.85 0.77 3.94
N SER A 118 -6.30 0.41 5.14
CA SER A 118 -7.66 0.72 5.61
C SER A 118 -7.93 2.21 5.81
N GLN A 119 -6.89 3.01 6.04
CA GLN A 119 -7.04 4.44 6.22
C GLN A 119 -6.96 5.24 4.90
N LEU A 120 -6.39 4.68 3.83
CA LEU A 120 -6.11 5.39 2.59
C LEU A 120 -6.97 4.94 1.40
N CYS A 121 -7.26 3.65 1.31
CA CYS A 121 -7.87 3.03 0.14
C CYS A 121 -9.39 2.87 0.30
N GLN A 122 -10.13 2.96 -0.80
CA GLN A 122 -11.57 2.65 -0.83
C GLN A 122 -11.85 1.17 -1.17
N ARG A 123 -10.90 0.52 -1.85
CA ARG A 123 -10.95 -0.88 -2.30
C ARG A 123 -9.61 -1.54 -2.03
N VAL A 124 -9.64 -2.82 -1.64
CA VAL A 124 -8.46 -3.61 -1.30
C VAL A 124 -8.41 -4.85 -2.18
N LEU A 125 -7.23 -5.14 -2.73
CA LEU A 125 -6.92 -6.42 -3.36
C LEU A 125 -5.95 -7.17 -2.44
N VAL A 126 -6.38 -8.30 -1.92
CA VAL A 126 -5.56 -9.16 -1.08
C VAL A 126 -4.88 -10.20 -1.98
N MET A 127 -3.56 -10.28 -1.89
CA MET A 127 -2.77 -11.20 -2.68
C MET A 127 -2.11 -12.26 -1.79
N TYR A 128 -2.04 -13.49 -2.29
CA TYR A 128 -1.29 -14.57 -1.68
C TYR A 128 -0.60 -15.41 -2.76
N ALA A 129 0.69 -15.68 -2.59
CA ALA A 129 1.51 -16.44 -3.55
C ALA A 129 1.35 -15.95 -5.02
N GLY A 130 1.29 -14.63 -5.22
CA GLY A 130 1.18 -14.01 -6.54
C GLY A 130 -0.20 -14.10 -7.19
N ARG A 131 -1.25 -14.49 -6.46
CA ARG A 131 -2.65 -14.49 -6.94
C ARG A 131 -3.49 -13.54 -6.09
N ILE A 132 -4.45 -12.87 -6.72
CA ILE A 132 -5.52 -12.15 -5.99
C ILE A 132 -6.43 -13.21 -5.40
N VAL A 133 -6.49 -13.24 -4.07
CA VAL A 133 -7.36 -14.18 -3.34
C VAL A 133 -8.65 -13.52 -2.88
N GLU A 134 -8.65 -12.19 -2.77
CA GLU A 134 -9.85 -11.43 -2.42
C GLU A 134 -9.79 -9.99 -2.94
N ASP A 135 -10.95 -9.46 -3.29
CA ASP A 135 -11.15 -8.11 -3.81
C ASP A 135 -12.43 -7.55 -3.19
N LEU A 136 -12.33 -6.51 -2.39
CA LEU A 136 -13.45 -6.00 -1.60
C LEU A 136 -13.33 -4.50 -1.28
N PRO A 137 -14.44 -3.81 -0.99
CA PRO A 137 -14.39 -2.48 -0.39
C PRO A 137 -13.66 -2.53 0.95
N THR A 138 -12.88 -1.50 1.26
CA THR A 138 -12.17 -1.42 2.54
C THR A 138 -13.11 -1.47 3.74
N ALA A 139 -14.33 -0.94 3.60
CA ALA A 139 -15.37 -0.97 4.62
C ALA A 139 -15.78 -2.40 5.02
N ASP A 140 -15.60 -3.36 4.11
CA ASP A 140 -16.08 -4.74 4.26
C ASP A 140 -14.96 -5.69 4.72
N LEU A 141 -13.78 -5.16 5.09
CA LEU A 141 -12.66 -5.97 5.59
C LEU A 141 -13.08 -6.85 6.77
N THR A 142 -13.90 -6.36 7.69
CA THR A 142 -14.37 -7.15 8.85
C THR A 142 -15.26 -8.34 8.46
N THR A 143 -15.84 -8.30 7.27
CA THR A 143 -16.68 -9.36 6.67
C THR A 143 -15.95 -10.09 5.53
N ALA A 144 -14.62 -9.99 5.47
CA ALA A 144 -13.82 -10.73 4.49
C ALA A 144 -14.18 -12.24 4.50
N ALA A 145 -14.29 -12.78 3.29
CA ALA A 145 -14.71 -14.14 3.01
C ALA A 145 -13.53 -15.10 2.90
N HIS A 146 -12.38 -14.68 2.36
CA HIS A 146 -11.26 -15.59 2.16
C HIS A 146 -10.56 -15.88 3.51
N PRO A 147 -10.34 -17.15 3.89
CA PRO A 147 -9.70 -17.51 5.17
C PRO A 147 -8.35 -16.82 5.42
N TYR A 148 -7.53 -16.65 4.38
CA TYR A 148 -6.27 -15.88 4.47
C TYR A 148 -6.50 -14.42 4.85
N THR A 149 -7.41 -13.71 4.18
CA THR A 149 -7.72 -12.30 4.51
C THR A 149 -8.22 -12.16 5.93
N ARG A 150 -9.07 -13.08 6.37
CA ARG A 150 -9.57 -13.12 7.75
C ARG A 150 -8.43 -13.30 8.75
N ALA A 151 -7.50 -14.23 8.46
CA ALA A 151 -6.34 -14.47 9.29
C ALA A 151 -5.38 -13.27 9.30
N LEU A 152 -5.20 -12.59 8.17
CA LEU A 152 -4.41 -11.36 8.05
C LEU A 152 -4.98 -10.25 8.94
N ILE A 153 -6.28 -10.01 8.88
CA ILE A 153 -6.95 -8.99 9.69
C ILE A 153 -6.90 -9.34 11.18
N ALA A 154 -7.10 -10.61 11.54
CA ALA A 154 -7.01 -11.07 12.93
C ALA A 154 -5.59 -10.93 13.53
N ALA A 155 -4.55 -10.93 12.70
CA ALA A 155 -3.17 -10.76 13.11
C ALA A 155 -2.78 -9.27 13.32
N VAL A 156 -3.61 -8.31 12.87
CA VAL A 156 -3.33 -6.89 13.03
C VAL A 156 -3.66 -6.46 14.47
N PRO A 157 -2.70 -5.85 15.20
CA PRO A 157 -2.97 -5.32 16.53
C PRO A 157 -4.06 -4.24 16.48
N SER A 158 -5.18 -4.45 17.16
CA SER A 158 -6.14 -3.36 17.40
C SER A 158 -5.79 -2.66 18.71
N MET A 159 -5.90 -1.33 18.79
CA MET A 159 -5.65 -0.58 20.03
C MET A 159 -6.61 -0.94 21.18
N LEU A 160 -7.71 -1.64 20.85
CA LEU A 160 -8.75 -2.12 21.77
C LEU A 160 -8.66 -3.62 22.06
N ALA A 161 -7.73 -4.35 21.44
CA ALA A 161 -7.51 -5.75 21.75
C ALA A 161 -6.86 -5.83 23.14
N ASP A 162 -7.39 -6.73 23.97
CA ASP A 162 -6.82 -7.04 25.28
C ASP A 162 -5.32 -7.33 25.14
N ARG A 163 -4.48 -6.46 25.70
CA ARG A 163 -3.01 -6.55 25.61
C ARG A 163 -2.47 -7.83 26.29
N GLY A 164 -3.31 -8.52 27.06
CA GLY A 164 -3.00 -9.82 27.67
C GLY A 164 -3.21 -11.02 26.76
N ARG A 165 -3.83 -10.88 25.57
CA ARG A 165 -4.02 -11.99 24.63
C ARG A 165 -2.93 -11.98 23.55
N PRO A 166 -2.29 -13.13 23.27
CA PRO A 166 -1.33 -13.22 22.18
C PRO A 166 -2.01 -12.92 20.84
N LEU A 167 -1.31 -12.20 19.96
CA LEU A 167 -1.77 -11.92 18.61
C LEU A 167 -2.01 -13.23 17.86
N ALA A 168 -3.09 -13.29 17.10
CA ALA A 168 -3.34 -14.44 16.23
C ALA A 168 -2.22 -14.53 15.20
N THR A 169 -1.58 -15.70 15.10
CA THR A 169 -0.59 -15.99 14.07
C THR A 169 -1.20 -16.86 12.99
N ILE A 170 -0.73 -16.70 11.75
CA ILE A 170 -1.09 -17.59 10.66
C ILE A 170 -0.09 -18.75 10.64
N PRO A 171 -0.47 -19.98 11.06
CA PRO A 171 0.47 -21.09 11.19
C PRO A 171 1.10 -21.48 9.85
N GLY A 172 2.27 -22.11 9.90
CA GLY A 172 3.01 -22.57 8.73
C GLY A 172 3.71 -21.44 7.95
N GLN A 173 4.43 -21.83 6.89
CA GLN A 173 5.18 -20.91 6.02
C GLN A 173 4.46 -20.72 4.67
N PRO A 174 4.57 -19.54 4.04
CA PRO A 174 4.13 -19.37 2.65
C PRO A 174 4.87 -20.33 1.70
N PRO A 175 4.21 -20.77 0.61
CA PRO A 175 4.90 -21.56 -0.40
C PRO A 175 6.01 -20.75 -1.06
N GLU A 176 7.08 -21.42 -1.48
CA GLU A 176 8.14 -20.72 -2.20
C GLU A 176 7.62 -20.22 -3.56
N PRO A 177 8.09 -19.06 -4.05
CA PRO A 177 7.64 -18.53 -5.34
C PRO A 177 7.84 -19.51 -6.52
N ALA A 178 8.87 -20.36 -6.44
CA ALA A 178 9.22 -21.35 -7.46
C ALA A 178 8.40 -22.65 -7.37
N SER A 179 7.83 -22.99 -6.21
CA SER A 179 7.12 -24.24 -5.96
C SER A 179 5.66 -23.97 -5.58
N ARG A 180 4.90 -23.43 -6.55
CA ARG A 180 3.48 -23.11 -6.34
C ARG A 180 2.59 -24.37 -6.42
N PRO A 181 1.70 -24.61 -5.46
CA PRO A 181 0.70 -25.68 -5.55
C PRO A 181 -0.21 -25.53 -6.78
N SER A 182 -0.64 -26.66 -7.36
CA SER A 182 -1.65 -26.70 -8.43
C SER A 182 -3.00 -26.17 -7.94
N GLY A 183 -3.36 -26.50 -6.69
CA GLY A 183 -4.57 -26.08 -6.01
C GLY A 183 -4.57 -24.64 -5.47
N CYS A 184 -5.38 -24.42 -4.44
CA CYS A 184 -5.35 -23.22 -3.62
C CYS A 184 -3.99 -23.14 -2.89
N ALA A 185 -3.21 -22.10 -3.17
CA ALA A 185 -1.90 -21.91 -2.55
C ALA A 185 -1.96 -21.79 -1.01
N PHE A 186 -3.10 -21.35 -0.47
CA PHE A 186 -3.31 -21.22 0.98
C PHE A 186 -3.82 -22.52 1.64
N ALA A 187 -4.16 -23.57 0.88
CA ALA A 187 -4.71 -24.81 1.42
C ALA A 187 -3.88 -25.42 2.57
N PRO A 188 -2.53 -25.48 2.52
CA PRO A 188 -1.72 -26.07 3.60
C PRO A 188 -1.82 -25.34 4.95
N ARG A 189 -2.36 -24.10 4.96
CA ARG A 189 -2.48 -23.23 6.14
C ARG A 189 -3.93 -22.89 6.46
N CYS A 190 -4.87 -23.38 5.65
CA CYS A 190 -6.27 -23.05 5.75
C CYS A 190 -6.96 -24.05 6.70
N PRO A 191 -7.65 -23.59 7.75
CA PRO A 191 -8.39 -24.49 8.65
C PRO A 191 -9.66 -25.08 8.00
N PHE A 192 -10.03 -24.62 6.81
CA PHE A 192 -11.19 -25.06 6.03
C PHE A 192 -10.80 -25.80 4.75
N ALA A 193 -9.52 -26.19 4.59
CA ALA A 193 -9.10 -26.93 3.41
C ALA A 193 -9.67 -28.36 3.38
N ASP A 194 -10.05 -28.79 2.20
CA ASP A 194 -10.44 -30.16 1.85
C ASP A 194 -9.58 -30.66 0.67
N GLU A 195 -9.92 -31.85 0.15
CA GLU A 195 -9.23 -32.46 -1.00
C GLU A 195 -9.31 -31.57 -2.25
N HIS A 196 -10.48 -30.98 -2.51
CA HIS A 196 -10.69 -30.12 -3.68
C HIS A 196 -9.78 -28.88 -3.69
N CYS A 197 -9.48 -28.33 -2.50
CA CYS A 197 -8.51 -27.25 -2.34
C CYS A 197 -7.09 -27.62 -2.80
N GLY A 198 -6.70 -28.89 -2.76
CA GLY A 198 -5.39 -29.37 -3.20
C GLY A 198 -5.31 -29.62 -4.72
N GLU A 199 -6.42 -30.01 -5.33
CA GLU A 199 -6.49 -30.41 -6.74
C GLU A 199 -6.56 -29.22 -7.69
N ALA A 200 -7.41 -28.24 -7.38
CA ALA A 200 -7.72 -27.14 -8.29
C ALA A 200 -7.67 -25.77 -7.58
N ALA A 201 -7.08 -24.79 -8.27
CA ALA A 201 -7.07 -23.41 -7.81
C ALA A 201 -8.49 -22.82 -7.96
N PRO A 202 -9.09 -22.24 -6.90
CA PRO A 202 -10.39 -21.61 -7.02
C PRO A 202 -10.32 -20.39 -7.95
N PRO A 203 -11.31 -20.20 -8.85
CA PRO A 203 -11.42 -18.98 -9.64
C PRO A 203 -11.84 -17.80 -8.75
N LEU A 204 -11.45 -16.58 -9.13
CA LEU A 204 -11.94 -15.35 -8.49
C LEU A 204 -13.40 -15.11 -8.92
N VAL A 205 -14.35 -15.35 -8.02
CA VAL A 205 -15.80 -15.25 -8.31
C VAL A 205 -16.46 -14.14 -7.50
N ASP A 206 -17.54 -13.57 -8.03
CA ASP A 206 -18.37 -12.58 -7.35
C ASP A 206 -19.17 -13.24 -6.22
N LEU A 207 -19.02 -12.74 -4.99
CA LEU A 207 -19.80 -13.13 -3.82
C LEU A 207 -20.93 -12.13 -3.54
N ALA A 208 -20.66 -10.85 -3.81
CA ALA A 208 -21.61 -9.74 -3.73
C ALA A 208 -21.11 -8.59 -4.64
N PRO A 209 -21.93 -7.55 -4.91
CA PRO A 209 -21.48 -6.40 -5.70
C PRO A 209 -20.20 -5.76 -5.13
N GLY A 210 -19.11 -5.81 -5.89
CA GLY A 210 -17.81 -5.28 -5.48
C GLY A 210 -16.99 -6.18 -4.54
N HIS A 211 -17.49 -7.37 -4.18
CA HIS A 211 -16.79 -8.34 -3.34
C HIS A 211 -16.59 -9.67 -4.08
N ARG A 212 -15.32 -10.00 -4.36
CA ARG A 212 -14.91 -11.23 -5.04
C ARG A 212 -13.91 -12.01 -4.21
N ALA A 213 -13.96 -13.33 -4.26
CA ALA A 213 -12.96 -14.18 -3.60
C ALA A 213 -12.60 -15.40 -4.46
N ALA A 214 -11.35 -15.83 -4.37
CA ALA A 214 -10.88 -17.08 -4.95
C ALA A 214 -10.81 -18.14 -3.84
N CYS A 215 -11.97 -18.72 -3.48
CA CYS A 215 -12.07 -19.71 -2.40
C CYS A 215 -13.17 -20.73 -2.70
N TRP A 216 -12.90 -22.02 -2.48
CA TRP A 216 -13.93 -23.07 -2.50
C TRP A 216 -14.85 -23.02 -1.28
N HIS A 217 -14.36 -22.48 -0.16
CA HIS A 217 -15.07 -22.42 1.13
C HIS A 217 -15.12 -20.99 1.71
N PRO A 218 -15.77 -20.02 1.03
CA PRO A 218 -15.83 -18.64 1.47
C PRO A 218 -16.61 -18.49 2.79
N GLN A 219 -16.09 -17.68 3.71
CA GLN A 219 -16.62 -17.51 5.06
C GLN A 219 -17.59 -16.32 5.15
N LEU A 220 -18.82 -16.49 4.67
CA LEU A 220 -19.81 -15.41 4.49
C LEU A 220 -20.62 -15.04 5.74
N ALA A 221 -20.69 -15.92 6.76
CA ALA A 221 -21.74 -15.85 7.78
C ALA A 221 -21.32 -15.23 9.12
N ARG A 222 -20.08 -14.77 9.28
CA ARG A 222 -19.60 -14.29 10.59
C ARG A 222 -18.64 -13.11 10.45
N PRO A 223 -19.03 -11.90 10.88
CA PRO A 223 -18.08 -10.81 11.04
C PRO A 223 -16.92 -11.29 11.91
N LEU A 224 -15.69 -10.95 11.52
CA LEU A 224 -14.58 -10.98 12.47
C LEU A 224 -15.03 -10.15 13.68
N ALA A 225 -14.85 -10.66 14.90
CA ALA A 225 -15.26 -9.94 16.09
C ALA A 225 -14.62 -8.54 16.05
N ALA A 226 -15.43 -7.51 15.77
CA ALA A 226 -14.98 -6.14 15.92
C ALA A 226 -14.61 -5.99 17.39
N ALA A 227 -13.38 -5.56 17.68
CA ALA A 227 -13.07 -5.03 19.00
C ALA A 227 -14.05 -3.87 19.20
N ARG A 228 -15.03 -4.08 20.08
CA ARG A 228 -16.18 -3.21 20.26
C ARG A 228 -15.67 -1.80 20.56
N GLY A 229 -16.05 -0.84 19.74
CA GLY A 229 -15.83 0.58 20.01
C GLY A 229 -16.87 1.08 21.02
N SER A 230 -16.39 1.66 22.09
CA SER A 230 -17.07 2.65 22.93
C SER A 230 -16.06 3.70 23.32
#